data_AF-A0A9Q3DQ43-F1
#
_entry.id   AF-A0A9Q3DQ43-F1
#
_cell.length_a   1.000
_cell.length_b   1.000
_cell.length_c   1.000
_cell.angle_alpha   90.00
_cell.angle_beta   90.00
_cell.angle_gamma   90.00
#
_symmetry.space_group_name_H-M   'P 1'
#
loop_
_entity.id
_entity.type
_entity.pdbx_description
1 polymer ?
#
loop_
_entity_poly.entity_id
_entity_poly.type
_entity_poly.pdbx_seq_one_letter_code
_entity_poly.pdbx_strand_id
1 'polypeptide(L)'
;MSTAYHPETDGQAERVHKILEKYLWMYISYHQDDWNTWLPLSEFSYNNSDHPSTKKLPFFTVYGRDRQFDSVHITQDTPAGKLPTKVQSLPQDFKRELEVSINRFKRYADKSGESPPNFNPGYMLWLSSKNIKSTSPTKKLSSRWLGPFQILKKVHTHAYHLKLLF
;
A
#
# COMPACT_ATOMS: atom_id res chain seq x y z
N MET A 1 26.90 -4.67 -4.27
CA MET A 1 26.40 -5.02 -5.61
C MET A 1 25.45 -6.19 -5.45
N SER A 2 24.17 -6.02 -5.79
CA SER A 2 23.18 -7.12 -5.74
C SER A 2 23.37 -8.02 -6.95
N THR A 3 23.46 -9.33 -6.74
CA THR A 3 23.64 -10.34 -7.79
C THR A 3 22.32 -10.57 -8.52
N ALA A 4 22.36 -10.68 -9.85
CA ALA A 4 21.20 -11.02 -10.66
C ALA A 4 20.53 -12.32 -10.16
N TYR A 5 19.20 -12.31 -10.03
CA TYR A 5 18.34 -13.45 -9.65
C TYR A 5 18.37 -13.91 -8.18
N HIS A 6 18.44 -12.99 -7.22
CA HIS A 6 18.12 -13.29 -5.81
C HIS A 6 16.81 -12.61 -5.34
N PRO A 7 15.63 -13.24 -5.56
CA PRO A 7 14.34 -12.67 -5.16
C PRO A 7 14.20 -12.48 -3.64
N GLU A 8 15.01 -13.17 -2.84
CA GLU A 8 15.01 -13.01 -1.37
C GLU A 8 15.67 -11.71 -0.92
N THR A 9 16.67 -11.21 -1.67
CA THR A 9 17.34 -9.93 -1.34
C THR A 9 16.56 -8.73 -1.88
N ASP A 10 15.90 -8.86 -3.03
CA ASP A 10 15.13 -7.78 -3.64
C ASP A 10 13.68 -7.68 -3.13
N GLY A 11 13.18 -8.69 -2.42
CA GLY A 11 11.78 -8.76 -1.98
C GLY A 11 11.32 -7.59 -1.09
N GLN A 12 12.22 -6.98 -0.30
CA GLN A 12 11.90 -5.76 0.45
C GLN A 12 11.72 -4.55 -0.47
N ALA A 13 12.63 -4.34 -1.41
CA ALA A 13 12.53 -3.26 -2.38
C ALA A 13 11.32 -3.45 -3.30
N GLU A 14 11.04 -4.68 -3.76
CA GLU A 14 9.82 -5.01 -4.50
C GLU A 14 8.54 -4.68 -3.70
N ARG A 15 8.54 -4.95 -2.38
CA ARG A 15 7.40 -4.66 -1.52
C ARG A 15 7.20 -3.15 -1.35
N VAL A 16 8.27 -2.39 -1.17
CA VAL A 16 8.24 -0.92 -1.15
C VAL A 16 7.73 -0.38 -2.49
N HIS A 17 8.24 -0.89 -3.60
CA HIS A 17 7.81 -0.50 -4.95
C HIS A 17 6.30 -0.73 -5.14
N LYS A 18 5.78 -1.90 -4.74
CA LYS A 18 4.34 -2.22 -4.77
C LYS A 18 3.50 -1.29 -3.90
N ILE A 19 4.04 -0.78 -2.80
CA ILE A 19 3.34 0.18 -1.93
C ILE A 19 3.35 1.57 -2.55
N LEU A 20 4.49 2.03 -3.08
CA LEU A 20 4.59 3.29 -3.80
C LEU A 20 3.69 3.32 -5.04
N GLU A 21 3.61 2.22 -5.79
CA GLU A 21 2.66 2.06 -6.89
C GLU A 21 1.21 2.28 -6.46
N LYS A 22 0.82 1.79 -5.27
CA LYS A 22 -0.53 2.01 -4.75
C LYS A 22 -0.80 3.48 -4.41
N TYR A 23 0.18 4.18 -3.85
CA TYR A 23 0.03 5.62 -3.61
C TYR A 23 -0.07 6.39 -4.93
N LEU A 24 0.75 6.03 -5.92
CA LEU A 24 0.67 6.60 -7.26
C LEU A 24 -0.70 6.36 -7.91
N TRP A 25 -1.27 5.16 -7.80
CA TRP A 25 -2.60 4.86 -8.34
C TRP A 25 -3.73 5.77 -7.82
N MET A 26 -3.57 6.37 -6.63
CA MET A 26 -4.58 7.24 -6.05
C MET A 26 -4.59 8.63 -6.69
N TYR A 27 -3.47 9.09 -7.23
CA TYR A 27 -3.28 10.48 -7.68
C TYR A 27 -2.97 10.62 -9.17
N ILE A 28 -2.45 9.57 -9.80
CA ILE A 28 -2.04 9.61 -11.20
C ILE A 28 -3.24 9.83 -12.14
N SER A 29 -3.04 10.64 -13.17
CA SER A 29 -4.03 10.87 -14.21
C SER A 29 -4.30 9.61 -15.05
N TYR A 30 -5.41 9.62 -15.79
CA TYR A 30 -5.73 8.55 -16.72
C TYR A 30 -4.67 8.34 -17.82
N HIS A 31 -4.02 9.43 -18.24
CA HIS A 31 -2.95 9.42 -19.25
C HIS A 31 -1.61 8.94 -18.70
N GLN A 32 -1.46 8.87 -17.37
CA GLN A 32 -0.28 8.33 -16.69
C GLN A 32 1.03 9.06 -17.03
N ASP A 33 0.95 10.31 -17.46
CA ASP A 33 2.08 11.16 -17.84
C ASP A 33 2.60 12.04 -16.69
N ASP A 34 1.85 12.12 -15.59
CA ASP A 34 2.10 12.96 -14.42
C ASP A 34 2.67 12.19 -13.21
N TRP A 35 3.06 10.93 -13.40
CA TRP A 35 3.54 10.05 -12.31
C TRP A 35 4.77 10.62 -11.57
N ASN A 36 5.65 11.32 -12.28
CA ASN A 36 6.86 11.95 -11.73
C ASN A 36 6.52 13.09 -10.75
N THR A 37 5.42 13.80 -10.99
CA THR A 37 4.92 14.87 -10.11
C THR A 37 4.45 14.31 -8.77
N TRP A 38 3.86 13.11 -8.78
CA TRP A 38 3.30 12.46 -7.59
C TRP A 38 4.29 11.58 -6.82
N LEU A 39 5.46 11.31 -7.39
CA LEU A 39 6.47 10.45 -6.77
C LEU A 39 6.98 11.00 -5.42
N PRO A 40 7.32 12.30 -5.28
CA PRO A 40 7.75 12.85 -3.99
C PRO A 40 6.67 12.76 -2.92
N LEU A 41 5.40 13.00 -3.29
CA LEU A 41 4.28 12.88 -2.38
C LEU A 41 4.07 11.43 -1.94
N SER A 42 4.19 10.48 -2.88
CA SER A 42 4.06 9.05 -2.60
C SER A 42 5.14 8.54 -1.64
N GLU A 43 6.40 8.96 -1.86
CA GLU A 43 7.52 8.66 -0.96
C GLU A 43 7.28 9.28 0.43
N PHE A 44 6.84 10.54 0.46
CA PHE A 44 6.52 11.21 1.71
C PHE A 44 5.40 10.49 2.48
N SER A 45 4.30 10.11 1.81
CA SER A 45 3.21 9.36 2.42
C SER A 45 3.67 7.99 2.94
N TYR A 46 4.50 7.27 2.18
CA TYR A 46 5.05 5.99 2.63
C TYR A 46 5.91 6.14 3.89
N ASN A 47 6.83 7.11 3.89
CA ASN A 47 7.75 7.33 5.01
C ASN A 47 7.05 7.79 6.30
N ASN A 48 5.85 8.38 6.17
CA ASN A 48 5.05 8.87 7.30
C ASN A 48 3.86 7.96 7.66
N SER A 49 3.68 6.82 7.00
CA SER A 49 2.61 5.87 7.32
C SER A 49 3.11 4.78 8.27
N ASP A 50 2.26 4.34 9.20
CA ASP A 50 2.59 3.23 10.08
C ASP A 50 2.80 1.94 9.27
N HIS A 51 3.99 1.37 9.37
CA HIS A 51 4.26 0.10 8.72
C HIS A 51 3.57 -1.03 9.51
N PRO A 52 2.74 -1.87 8.87
CA PRO A 52 1.83 -2.79 9.56
C PRO A 52 2.52 -3.85 10.41
N SER A 53 3.78 -4.19 10.08
CA SER A 53 4.57 -5.18 10.81
C SER A 53 5.31 -4.63 12.01
N THR A 54 5.58 -3.33 12.02
CA THR A 54 6.48 -2.71 13.00
C THR A 54 5.75 -1.69 13.84
N LYS A 55 4.55 -1.25 13.41
CA LYS A 55 3.71 -0.23 14.06
C LYS A 55 4.47 1.08 14.30
N LYS A 56 5.43 1.37 13.41
CA LYS A 56 6.26 2.57 13.42
C LYS A 56 6.34 3.12 12.02
N LEU A 57 6.58 4.43 11.94
CA LEU A 57 6.92 5.11 10.70
C LEU A 57 8.30 4.60 10.21
N PRO A 58 8.44 4.28 8.91
CA PRO A 58 9.76 3.98 8.33
C PRO A 58 10.78 5.09 8.63
N PHE A 59 10.36 6.36 8.56
CA PHE A 59 11.20 7.51 8.93
C PHE A 59 11.71 7.42 10.39
N PHE A 60 10.82 7.13 11.33
CA PHE A 60 11.18 7.00 12.74
C PHE A 60 12.14 5.83 12.98
N THR A 61 12.00 4.74 12.23
CA THR A 61 12.86 3.55 12.36
C THR A 61 14.28 3.82 11.88
N VAL A 62 14.45 4.61 10.81
CA VAL A 62 15.78 4.96 10.27
C VAL A 62 16.45 6.06 11.09
N TYR A 63 15.70 7.10 11.49
CA TYR A 63 16.28 8.32 12.08
C TYR A 63 16.11 8.43 13.60
N GLY A 64 15.31 7.55 14.23
CA GLY A 64 15.09 7.55 15.68
C GLY A 64 14.37 8.79 16.23
N ARG A 65 13.77 9.61 15.35
CA ARG A 65 13.07 10.86 15.70
C ARG A 65 11.73 10.96 14.98
N ASP A 66 10.72 11.49 15.67
CA ASP A 66 9.44 11.80 15.04
C ASP A 66 9.62 12.97 14.08
N ARG A 67 8.93 12.92 12.93
CA ARG A 67 8.96 14.01 11.97
C ARG A 67 7.97 15.08 12.46
N GLN A 68 8.48 16.26 12.79
CA GLN A 68 7.62 17.42 13.01
C GLN A 68 7.00 17.79 11.66
N PHE A 69 5.68 17.99 11.63
CA PHE A 69 4.92 18.50 10.46
C PHE A 69 5.21 19.99 10.21
N ASP A 70 6.38 20.47 10.64
CA ASP A 70 6.76 21.85 10.41
C ASP A 70 7.04 21.98 8.91
N SER A 71 6.27 22.89 8.31
CA SER A 71 6.43 23.40 6.95
C SER A 71 7.86 23.29 6.47
N VAL A 72 8.06 22.68 5.30
CA VAL A 72 9.34 22.48 4.62
C VAL A 72 10.16 23.77 4.62
N HIS A 73 10.98 23.93 5.65
CA HIS A 73 12.12 24.84 5.66
C HIS A 73 13.33 23.92 5.55
N ILE A 74 13.85 23.84 4.32
CA ILE A 74 15.17 23.26 4.07
C ILE A 74 16.17 24.25 4.64
N THR A 75 16.43 24.16 5.94
CA THR A 75 17.59 24.81 6.54
C THR A 75 18.63 23.72 6.70
N GLN A 76 19.66 23.79 5.86
CA GLN A 76 20.89 23.05 6.04
C GLN A 76 21.46 23.42 7.41
N ASP A 77 22.04 22.44 8.10
CA ASP A 77 22.64 22.49 9.44
C ASP A 77 21.69 22.29 10.62
N THR A 78 21.55 21.03 11.03
CA THR A 78 21.31 20.70 12.45
C THR A 78 22.45 19.83 12.96
N PRO A 79 23.12 20.20 14.08
CA PRO A 79 24.16 19.37 14.66
C PRO A 79 23.57 18.04 15.12
N ALA A 80 24.37 16.96 15.09
CA ALA A 80 24.01 15.63 15.58
C ALA A 80 23.67 15.67 17.09
N GLY A 81 22.44 16.06 17.41
CA GLY A 81 21.89 16.07 18.75
C GLY A 81 21.70 14.64 19.25
N LYS A 82 22.17 14.40 20.48
CA LYS A 82 22.15 13.11 21.18
C LYS A 82 20.80 12.38 20.97
N LEU A 83 20.88 11.16 20.44
CA LEU A 83 19.72 10.27 20.28
C LEU A 83 18.99 10.12 21.63
N PRO A 84 17.67 10.35 21.70
CA PRO A 84 16.91 10.18 22.93
C PRO A 84 16.97 8.72 23.40
N THR A 85 16.99 8.50 24.71
CA THR A 85 17.08 7.18 25.39
C THR A 85 16.06 6.15 24.88
N LYS A 86 14.95 6.60 24.27
CA LYS A 86 13.92 5.79 23.61
C LYS A 86 14.44 4.96 22.43
N VAL A 87 15.61 5.30 21.87
CA VAL A 87 16.25 4.54 20.77
C VAL A 87 16.92 3.25 21.27
N GLN A 88 17.21 3.11 22.57
CA GLN A 88 17.87 1.91 23.10
C GLN A 88 16.92 0.71 23.25
N SER A 89 15.62 0.93 23.47
CA SER A 89 14.60 -0.16 23.51
C SER A 89 13.97 -0.44 22.14
N LEU A 90 14.20 0.43 21.14
CA LEU A 90 13.68 0.33 19.78
C LEU A 90 13.84 -1.07 19.16
N PRO A 91 15.00 -1.74 19.28
CA PRO A 91 15.21 -3.04 18.66
C PRO A 91 14.37 -4.16 19.29
N GLN A 92 14.15 -4.11 20.62
CA GLN A 92 13.36 -5.12 21.32
C GLN A 92 11.86 -4.96 21.04
N ASP A 93 11.36 -3.72 21.06
CA ASP A 93 9.97 -3.43 20.73
C ASP A 93 9.67 -3.78 19.26
N PHE A 94 10.61 -3.52 18.35
CA PHE A 94 10.49 -3.89 16.93
C PHE A 94 10.41 -5.40 16.73
N LYS A 95 11.26 -6.18 17.41
CA LYS A 95 11.24 -7.65 17.36
C LYS A 95 9.89 -8.19 17.84
N ARG A 96 9.38 -7.69 18.96
CA ARG A 96 8.08 -8.11 19.52
C ARG A 96 6.94 -7.86 18.53
N GLU A 97 6.85 -6.65 17.97
CA GLU A 97 5.80 -6.30 17.02
C GLU A 97 5.88 -7.11 15.73
N LEU A 98 7.12 -7.38 15.26
CA LEU A 98 7.35 -8.21 14.08
C LEU A 98 6.85 -9.65 14.30
N GLU A 99 7.13 -10.25 15.46
CA GLU A 99 6.64 -11.59 15.82
C GLU A 99 5.10 -11.65 15.86
N VAL A 100 4.47 -10.64 16.50
CA VAL A 100 3.00 -10.51 16.53
C VAL A 100 2.43 -10.38 15.12
N SER A 101 3.08 -9.59 14.26
CA SER A 101 2.67 -9.39 12.86
C SER A 101 2.78 -10.68 12.05
N ILE A 102 3.89 -11.43 12.19
CA ILE A 102 4.09 -12.72 11.52
C ILE A 102 2.97 -13.69 11.90
N ASN A 103 2.65 -13.81 13.19
CA ASN A 103 1.57 -14.69 13.66
C ASN A 103 0.20 -14.27 13.11
N ARG A 104 -0.05 -12.95 13.01
CA ARG A 104 -1.28 -12.42 12.40
C ARG A 104 -1.36 -12.77 10.92
N PHE A 105 -0.28 -12.58 10.17
CA PHE A 105 -0.25 -12.92 8.74
C PHE A 105 -0.41 -14.41 8.49
N LYS A 106 0.18 -15.28 9.33
CA LYS A 106 -0.05 -16.72 9.29
C LYS A 106 -1.54 -17.04 9.44
N ARG A 107 -2.20 -16.53 10.49
CA ARG A 107 -3.64 -16.71 10.70
C ARG A 107 -4.51 -16.25 9.52
N TYR A 108 -4.14 -15.15 8.87
CA TYR A 108 -4.85 -14.69 7.66
C TYR A 108 -4.61 -15.59 6.45
N ALA A 109 -3.40 -16.11 6.27
CA ALA A 109 -3.09 -17.05 5.19
C ALA A 109 -3.79 -18.41 5.41
N ASP A 110 -3.89 -18.85 6.67
CA ASP A 110 -4.54 -20.10 7.06
C ASP A 110 -6.08 -20.01 6.97
N LYS A 111 -6.65 -18.80 7.01
CA LYS A 111 -8.07 -18.56 6.70
C LYS A 111 -8.34 -18.78 5.20
N SER A 112 -8.44 -20.06 4.81
CA SER A 112 -8.97 -20.45 3.51
C SER A 112 -10.49 -20.67 3.58
N GLY A 113 -11.24 -20.02 2.69
CA GLY A 113 -12.62 -20.43 2.38
C GLY A 113 -13.73 -19.79 3.21
N GLU A 114 -13.71 -18.48 3.44
CA GLU A 114 -14.94 -17.78 3.83
C GLU A 114 -15.94 -17.86 2.66
N SER A 115 -17.17 -18.30 2.95
CA SER A 115 -18.26 -18.32 1.98
C SER A 115 -18.44 -16.93 1.36
N PRO A 116 -18.63 -16.83 0.03
CA PRO A 116 -18.68 -15.53 -0.62
C PRO A 116 -19.84 -14.70 -0.06
N PRO A 117 -19.64 -13.38 0.14
CA PRO A 117 -20.70 -12.51 0.64
C PRO A 117 -21.90 -12.57 -0.30
N ASN A 118 -23.11 -12.68 0.27
CA ASN A 118 -24.33 -12.63 -0.52
C ASN A 118 -24.72 -11.16 -0.73
N PHE A 119 -24.61 -10.68 -1.97
CA PHE A 119 -24.99 -9.32 -2.32
C PHE A 119 -26.43 -9.24 -2.83
N ASN A 120 -27.16 -8.21 -2.38
CA ASN A 120 -28.52 -7.93 -2.83
C ASN A 120 -28.53 -6.96 -4.02
N PRO A 121 -29.52 -7.05 -4.93
CA PRO A 121 -29.75 -6.02 -5.94
C PRO A 121 -29.85 -4.63 -5.33
N GLY A 122 -29.27 -3.62 -5.99
CA GLY A 122 -29.18 -2.25 -5.49
C GLY A 122 -27.87 -1.89 -4.81
N TYR A 123 -27.08 -2.87 -4.34
CA TYR A 123 -25.76 -2.59 -3.77
C TYR A 123 -24.77 -2.10 -4.84
N MET A 124 -23.87 -1.20 -4.43
CA MET A 124 -22.77 -0.74 -5.25
C MET A 124 -21.50 -1.53 -4.93
N LEU A 125 -20.86 -2.09 -5.97
CA LEU A 125 -19.64 -2.87 -5.83
C LEU A 125 -18.56 -2.39 -6.78
N TRP A 126 -17.31 -2.54 -6.34
CA TRP A 126 -16.15 -2.32 -7.17
C TRP A 126 -15.83 -3.57 -7.99
N LEU A 127 -15.62 -3.39 -9.30
CA LEU A 127 -15.32 -4.50 -10.21
C LEU A 127 -13.80 -4.64 -10.39
N SER A 128 -13.28 -5.85 -10.24
CA SER A 128 -11.86 -6.13 -10.48
C SER A 128 -11.51 -5.98 -11.96
N SER A 129 -10.51 -5.15 -12.28
CA SER A 129 -10.01 -4.95 -13.64
C SER A 129 -9.08 -6.06 -14.14
N LYS A 130 -8.81 -7.10 -13.33
CA LYS A 130 -7.80 -8.16 -13.63
C LYS A 130 -7.98 -8.78 -15.02
N ASN A 131 -9.23 -9.01 -15.42
CA ASN A 131 -9.62 -9.66 -16.68
C ASN A 131 -10.29 -8.70 -17.68
N ILE A 132 -10.24 -7.39 -17.42
CA ILE A 132 -10.82 -6.36 -18.28
C ILE A 132 -9.69 -5.71 -19.07
N LYS A 133 -9.87 -5.54 -20.39
CA LYS A 133 -8.90 -4.79 -21.19
C LYS A 133 -8.96 -3.33 -20.79
N SER A 134 -7.88 -2.83 -20.19
CA SER A 134 -7.75 -1.42 -19.86
C SER A 134 -7.41 -0.62 -21.11
N THR A 135 -8.01 0.55 -21.26
CA THR A 135 -7.69 1.53 -22.30
C THR A 135 -6.55 2.46 -21.86
N SER A 136 -6.13 2.40 -20.59
CA SER A 136 -5.00 3.19 -20.09
C SER A 136 -3.67 2.79 -20.76
N PRO A 137 -2.71 3.72 -20.90
CA PRO A 137 -1.44 3.47 -21.58
C PRO A 137 -0.62 2.32 -21.01
N THR A 138 -0.57 2.19 -19.67
CA THR A 138 0.09 1.07 -19.01
C THR A 138 -0.84 0.35 -18.04
N LYS A 139 -0.76 -0.99 -18.07
CA LYS A 139 -1.46 -1.84 -17.11
C LYS A 139 -0.91 -1.68 -15.68
N LYS A 140 0.39 -1.43 -15.56
CA LYS A 140 1.10 -1.32 -14.27
C LYS A 140 0.57 -0.16 -13.42
N LEU A 141 0.23 0.96 -14.04
CA LEU A 141 -0.31 2.13 -13.36
C LEU A 141 -1.84 2.26 -13.48
N SER A 142 -2.52 1.25 -14.02
CA SER A 142 -3.98 1.26 -14.16
C SER A 142 -4.67 0.84 -12.86
N SER A 143 -5.86 1.41 -12.59
CA SER A 143 -6.63 1.04 -11.40
C SER A 143 -7.00 -0.45 -11.42
N ARG A 144 -6.80 -1.11 -10.28
CA ARG A 144 -7.21 -2.51 -10.06
C ARG A 144 -8.73 -2.67 -9.93
N TRP A 145 -9.44 -1.60 -9.56
CA TRP A 145 -10.86 -1.61 -9.28
C TRP A 145 -11.56 -0.52 -10.09
N LEU A 146 -12.61 -0.90 -10.82
CA LEU A 146 -13.39 -0.02 -11.67
C LEU A 146 -14.72 0.29 -10.99
N GLY A 147 -14.97 1.60 -10.82
CA GLY A 147 -16.23 2.20 -10.39
C GLY A 147 -16.81 1.67 -9.08
N PRO A 148 -17.84 2.31 -8.55
CA PRO A 148 -18.92 1.60 -7.92
C PRO A 148 -19.99 1.30 -8.98
N PHE A 149 -20.25 0.03 -9.28
CA PHE A 149 -21.33 -0.40 -10.17
C PHE A 149 -22.48 -0.99 -9.38
N GLN A 150 -23.71 -0.65 -9.77
CA GLN A 150 -24.91 -1.16 -9.11
C GLN A 150 -25.22 -2.59 -9.57
N ILE A 151 -25.55 -3.47 -8.63
CA ILE A 151 -26.09 -4.81 -8.92
C ILE A 151 -27.53 -4.68 -9.40
N LEU A 152 -27.81 -5.16 -10.61
CA LEU A 152 -29.15 -5.22 -11.18
C LEU A 152 -29.89 -6.48 -10.73
N LYS A 153 -29.22 -7.64 -10.82
CA LYS A 153 -29.80 -8.93 -10.40
C LYS A 153 -28.72 -9.96 -10.07
N LYS A 154 -29.08 -10.88 -9.18
CA LYS A 154 -28.34 -12.11 -8.93
C LYS A 154 -28.75 -13.16 -9.95
N VAL A 155 -27.81 -13.66 -10.73
CA VAL A 155 -28.05 -14.70 -11.75
C VAL A 155 -27.78 -16.09 -11.16
N HIS A 156 -26.74 -16.20 -10.33
CA HIS A 156 -26.38 -17.44 -9.66
C HIS A 156 -25.73 -17.16 -8.30
N THR A 157 -25.34 -18.21 -7.56
CA THR A 157 -24.66 -18.09 -6.26
C THR A 157 -23.42 -17.18 -6.32
N HIS A 158 -22.71 -17.17 -7.45
CA HIS A 158 -21.48 -16.39 -7.67
C HIS A 158 -21.51 -15.46 -8.88
N ALA A 159 -22.69 -15.25 -9.49
CA ALA A 159 -22.82 -14.48 -10.72
C ALA A 159 -23.87 -13.37 -10.56
N TYR A 160 -23.45 -12.13 -10.85
CA TYR A 160 -24.26 -10.93 -10.71
C TYR A 160 -24.22 -10.11 -12.00
N HIS A 161 -25.35 -9.56 -12.41
CA HIS A 161 -25.40 -8.57 -13.48
C HIS A 161 -25.20 -7.17 -12.88
N LEU A 162 -24.22 -6.45 -13.43
CA LEU A 162 -23.90 -5.09 -13.04
C LEU A 162 -24.40 -4.10 -14.08
N LYS A 163 -24.86 -2.94 -13.64
CA LYS A 163 -25.12 -1.80 -14.52
C LYS A 163 -23.79 -1.11 -14.82
N LEU A 164 -23.23 -1.40 -15.98
CA LEU A 164 -22.01 -0.73 -16.46
C LEU A 164 -22.40 0.56 -17.18
N LEU A 165 -21.60 1.62 -16.99
CA LEU A 165 -21.73 2.87 -17.71
C LEU A 165 -20.94 2.73 -19.01
N PHE A 166 -21.55 2.17 -20.05
CA PHE A 166 -21.04 2.22 -21.42
C PHE A 166 -22.13 2.75 -22.33
#